data_AF-A0A3N5DTY1-F1
#
_entry.id   AF-A0A3N5DTY1-F1
#
_cell.length_a   1.000
_cell.length_b   1.000
_cell.length_c   1.000
_cell.angle_alpha   90.00
_cell.angle_beta   90.00
_cell.angle_gamma   90.00
#
_symmetry.space_group_name_H-M   'P 1'
#
loop_
_entity.id
_entity.type
_entity.pdbx_description
1 polymer ?
#
loop_
_entity_poly.entity_id
_entity_poly.type
_entity_poly.pdbx_seq_one_letter_code
_entity_poly.pdbx_strand_id
1 'polypeptide(L)'
;MEITRFKRNGLLLTIFTLTILITIPSIAQNKEAIRVNDKEVLNAVALYDKDDYQKAKASLDAIISKNDKNADAHYALGMVLLKLNKADDAEDEVEEAIKLNSNIAEYHYGLARVYMVQMNNGSMFTKMTLAGDFRDELIAALKIDPNHRLAMINLIGYYTQAPSVVGGDLNKALEIANRLLKLDEKQARISLVQIYSGLKDDKKALEEVDKLIKIDEYFGRIMMIQGLKKKGESAKVEEQYKLIETKYGNNPDYFAFFNDYGYFLLGQNRVDEAIEKLRKQVALAPKSANAHDSLGEALLKKGLLKESLAEYKKALELNPSMKSAKDKVEEIQDKLN
;
A
#
# COMPACT_ATOMS: atom_id res chain seq x y z
N MET A 1 -6.91 -44.06 29.00
CA MET A 1 -8.05 -43.36 29.62
C MET A 1 -8.10 -41.98 29.02
N GLU A 2 -8.99 -41.82 28.04
CA GLU A 2 -9.23 -40.59 27.28
C GLU A 2 -9.82 -39.50 28.18
N ILE A 3 -9.36 -38.25 28.04
CA ILE A 3 -10.18 -37.07 28.31
C ILE A 3 -10.01 -36.07 27.15
N THR A 4 -10.82 -36.32 26.13
CA THR A 4 -11.70 -35.39 25.41
C THR A 4 -11.17 -34.03 24.91
N ARG A 5 -11.12 -33.95 23.57
CA ARG A 5 -11.34 -32.81 22.68
C ARG A 5 -12.20 -31.67 23.28
N PHE A 6 -11.67 -30.45 23.28
CA PHE A 6 -12.49 -29.24 23.24
C PHE A 6 -12.61 -28.72 21.80
N LYS A 7 -13.76 -29.03 21.17
CA LYS A 7 -14.34 -28.18 20.14
C LYS A 7 -14.79 -26.89 20.81
N ARG A 8 -14.35 -25.72 20.32
CA ARG A 8 -14.95 -24.43 20.68
C ARG A 8 -15.42 -23.75 19.39
N ASN A 9 -16.60 -24.19 18.93
CA ASN A 9 -17.49 -23.36 18.13
C ASN A 9 -18.31 -22.53 19.13
N GLY A 10 -18.34 -21.22 18.93
CA GLY A 10 -19.21 -20.30 19.67
C GLY A 10 -18.44 -19.21 20.40
N LEU A 11 -18.61 -17.98 19.90
CA LEU A 11 -18.31 -16.71 20.59
C LEU A 11 -16.83 -16.31 20.72
N LEU A 12 -16.15 -16.14 19.58
CA LEU A 12 -15.02 -15.19 19.50
C LEU A 12 -15.59 -13.82 19.11
N LEU A 13 -16.13 -13.14 20.13
CA LEU A 13 -16.27 -11.69 20.16
C LEU A 13 -14.86 -11.09 20.40
N THR A 14 -13.93 -11.41 19.50
CA THR A 14 -12.62 -10.78 19.45
C THR A 14 -12.77 -9.56 18.59
N ILE A 15 -12.88 -8.40 19.25
CA ILE A 15 -12.14 -7.17 18.96
C ILE A 15 -11.33 -7.38 17.66
N PHE A 16 -11.99 -7.17 16.52
CA PHE A 16 -11.27 -6.94 15.28
C PHE A 16 -10.57 -5.63 15.56
N THR A 17 -9.30 -5.73 15.93
CA THR A 17 -8.41 -4.58 15.99
C THR A 17 -8.65 -3.81 14.71
N LEU A 18 -9.01 -2.55 14.89
CA LEU A 18 -8.99 -1.50 13.90
C LEU A 18 -7.54 -1.31 13.42
N THR A 19 -6.90 -2.38 12.92
CA THR A 19 -5.84 -2.32 11.93
C THR A 19 -6.51 -1.89 10.63
N ILE A 20 -7.02 -0.67 10.64
CA ILE A 20 -7.11 0.19 9.47
C ILE A 20 -5.65 0.39 9.07
N LEU A 21 -5.10 -0.61 8.38
CA LEU A 21 -4.00 -0.39 7.48
C LEU A 21 -4.62 0.42 6.33
N ILE A 22 -4.63 1.74 6.49
CA ILE A 22 -4.30 2.62 5.37
C ILE A 22 -2.83 2.30 5.05
N THR A 23 -2.57 1.10 4.51
CA THR A 23 -1.52 1.01 3.52
C THR A 23 -2.21 1.46 2.25
N ILE A 24 -2.36 2.77 2.12
CA ILE A 24 -2.34 3.36 0.79
C ILE A 24 -1.04 2.81 0.19
N PRO A 25 -1.10 1.97 -0.85
CA PRO A 25 0.12 1.51 -1.52
C PRO A 25 0.93 2.76 -1.83
N SER A 26 2.24 2.75 -1.55
CA SER A 26 3.31 3.79 -1.51
C SER A 26 3.17 5.16 -2.21
N ILE A 27 2.06 5.48 -2.88
CA ILE A 27 1.62 6.78 -3.37
C ILE A 27 1.80 7.87 -2.29
N ALA A 28 1.47 7.59 -1.02
CA ALA A 28 1.67 8.56 0.08
C ALA A 28 3.16 8.89 0.36
N GLN A 29 4.10 8.02 -0.02
CA GLN A 29 5.54 8.26 0.14
C GLN A 29 6.20 8.80 -1.13
N ASN A 30 5.57 8.63 -2.29
CA ASN A 30 6.09 9.20 -3.53
C ASN A 30 6.05 10.73 -3.49
N LYS A 31 7.10 11.34 -4.00
CA LYS A 31 7.17 12.78 -4.21
C LYS A 31 6.15 13.16 -5.29
N GLU A 32 5.09 13.82 -4.88
CA GLU A 32 4.15 14.42 -5.81
C GLU A 32 4.65 15.79 -6.24
N ALA A 33 4.40 16.11 -7.52
CA ALA A 33 4.72 17.41 -8.08
C ALA A 33 3.85 18.48 -7.44
N ILE A 34 4.48 19.56 -6.96
CA ILE A 34 3.77 20.76 -6.52
C ILE A 34 3.33 21.50 -7.77
N ARG A 35 2.01 21.62 -7.98
CA ARG A 35 1.44 22.33 -9.13
C ARG A 35 1.00 23.72 -8.71
N VAL A 36 1.66 24.71 -9.27
CA VAL A 36 1.44 26.14 -9.02
C VAL A 36 1.61 26.89 -10.35
N ASN A 37 1.06 28.10 -10.44
CA ASN A 37 1.13 28.94 -11.64
C ASN A 37 2.10 30.11 -11.48
N ASP A 38 2.41 30.52 -10.24
CA ASP A 38 3.32 31.62 -9.95
C ASP A 38 4.78 31.30 -10.34
N LYS A 39 5.38 32.18 -11.16
CA LYS A 39 6.74 32.00 -11.70
C LYS A 39 7.84 32.09 -10.63
N GLU A 40 7.66 32.92 -9.61
CA GLU A 40 8.63 33.02 -8.52
C GLU A 40 8.59 31.75 -7.67
N VAL A 41 7.39 31.21 -7.43
CA VAL A 41 7.18 29.96 -6.69
C VAL A 41 7.76 28.75 -7.44
N LEU A 42 7.68 28.70 -8.77
CA LEU A 42 8.26 27.61 -9.57
C LEU A 42 9.76 27.41 -9.34
N ASN A 43 10.52 28.47 -9.05
CA ASN A 43 11.95 28.34 -8.72
C ASN A 43 12.16 27.61 -7.38
N ALA A 44 11.30 27.86 -6.40
CA ALA A 44 11.34 27.15 -5.13
C ALA A 44 10.85 25.70 -5.28
N VAL A 45 9.86 25.45 -6.14
CA VAL A 45 9.42 24.09 -6.50
C VAL A 45 10.55 23.30 -7.16
N ALA A 46 11.37 23.93 -8.00
CA ALA A 46 12.54 23.27 -8.58
C ALA A 46 13.60 22.86 -7.53
N LEU A 47 13.69 23.56 -6.38
CA LEU A 47 14.53 23.16 -5.25
C LEU A 47 13.91 21.97 -4.51
N TYR A 48 12.59 21.99 -4.30
CA TYR A 48 11.84 20.84 -3.81
C TYR A 48 12.07 19.62 -4.70
N ASP A 49 12.04 19.78 -6.04
CA ASP A 49 12.28 18.73 -7.03
C ASP A 49 13.69 18.12 -6.97
N LYS A 50 14.66 18.85 -6.41
CA LYS A 50 16.02 18.38 -6.15
C LYS A 50 16.24 17.87 -4.72
N ASP A 51 15.16 17.74 -3.94
CA ASP A 51 15.16 17.35 -2.53
C ASP A 51 15.90 18.34 -1.60
N ASP A 52 16.10 19.57 -2.06
CA ASP A 52 16.69 20.65 -1.26
C ASP A 52 15.57 21.41 -0.50
N TYR A 53 14.88 20.69 0.38
CA TYR A 53 13.67 21.17 1.06
C TYR A 53 13.94 22.39 1.95
N GLN A 54 15.14 22.50 2.52
CA GLN A 54 15.52 23.65 3.36
C GLN A 54 15.66 24.92 2.52
N LYS A 55 16.31 24.85 1.36
CA LYS A 55 16.38 26.01 0.46
C LYS A 55 15.04 26.32 -0.19
N ALA A 56 14.25 25.31 -0.52
CA ALA A 56 12.88 25.51 -1.02
C ALA A 56 12.05 26.30 0.01
N LYS A 57 12.09 25.88 1.28
CA LYS A 57 11.42 26.58 2.39
C LYS A 57 11.89 28.03 2.50
N ALA A 58 13.20 28.27 2.59
CA ALA A 58 13.75 29.62 2.72
C ALA A 58 13.37 30.53 1.53
N SER A 59 13.32 29.97 0.32
CA SER A 59 12.88 30.69 -0.87
C SER A 59 11.40 31.08 -0.79
N LEU A 60 10.54 30.17 -0.31
CA LEU A 60 9.09 30.41 -0.16
C LEU A 60 8.81 31.40 0.96
N ASP A 61 9.49 31.28 2.10
CA ASP A 61 9.41 32.25 3.21
C ASP A 61 9.74 33.67 2.71
N ALA A 62 10.75 33.82 1.83
CA ALA A 62 11.14 35.10 1.25
C ALA A 62 10.10 35.66 0.25
N ILE A 63 9.37 34.80 -0.45
CA ILE A 63 8.26 35.21 -1.34
C ILE A 63 7.09 35.71 -0.49
N ILE A 64 6.69 34.92 0.52
CA ILE A 64 5.58 35.26 1.44
C ILE A 64 5.88 36.54 2.23
N SER A 65 7.13 36.74 2.67
CA SER A 65 7.54 37.97 3.37
C SER A 65 7.39 39.23 2.50
N LYS A 66 7.46 39.11 1.17
CA LYS A 66 7.26 40.23 0.23
C LYS A 66 5.80 40.37 -0.18
N ASN A 67 5.07 39.25 -0.25
CA ASN A 67 3.67 39.19 -0.64
C ASN A 67 2.97 38.05 0.13
N ASP A 68 2.36 38.42 1.25
CA ASP A 68 1.60 37.52 2.13
C ASP A 68 0.28 37.02 1.51
N LYS A 69 -0.08 37.52 0.32
CA LYS A 69 -1.28 37.08 -0.42
C LYS A 69 -0.95 36.12 -1.56
N ASN A 70 0.28 35.61 -1.63
CA ASN A 70 0.67 34.64 -2.65
C ASN A 70 0.19 33.23 -2.26
N ALA A 71 -1.01 32.85 -2.70
CA ALA A 71 -1.60 31.55 -2.40
C ALA A 71 -0.74 30.37 -2.88
N ASP A 72 -0.10 30.49 -4.05
CA ASP A 72 0.79 29.45 -4.58
C ASP A 72 2.03 29.25 -3.69
N ALA A 73 2.56 30.33 -3.11
CA ALA A 73 3.69 30.27 -2.19
C ALA A 73 3.31 29.59 -0.87
N HIS A 74 2.17 29.95 -0.28
CA HIS A 74 1.62 29.30 0.90
C HIS A 74 1.37 27.80 0.67
N TYR A 75 0.73 27.44 -0.44
CA TYR A 75 0.51 26.04 -0.81
C TYR A 75 1.81 25.26 -0.98
N ALA A 76 2.77 25.81 -1.76
CA ALA A 76 4.06 25.17 -1.96
C ALA A 76 4.84 25.03 -0.65
N LEU A 77 4.75 26.01 0.25
CA LEU A 77 5.39 25.97 1.56
C LEU A 77 4.80 24.84 2.42
N GLY A 78 3.48 24.70 2.45
CA GLY A 78 2.83 23.57 3.12
C GLY A 78 3.31 22.21 2.59
N MET A 79 3.43 22.06 1.27
CA MET A 79 3.95 20.81 0.68
C MET A 79 5.42 20.53 1.02
N VAL A 80 6.26 21.57 1.12
CA VAL A 80 7.65 21.48 1.58
C VAL A 80 7.72 21.11 3.06
N LEU A 81 6.88 21.71 3.90
CA LEU A 81 6.80 21.44 5.34
C LEU A 81 6.40 19.99 5.63
N LEU A 82 5.50 19.40 4.83
CA LEU A 82 5.20 17.97 4.90
C LEU A 82 6.45 17.09 4.69
N LYS A 83 7.34 17.43 3.75
CA LYS A 83 8.61 16.70 3.56
C LYS A 83 9.60 16.91 4.69
N LEU A 84 9.47 18.01 5.43
CA LEU A 84 10.24 18.29 6.63
C LEU A 84 9.61 17.69 7.90
N ASN A 85 8.56 16.86 7.78
CA ASN A 85 7.80 16.26 8.88
C ASN A 85 7.19 17.29 9.84
N LYS A 86 6.80 18.46 9.30
CA LYS A 86 6.14 19.54 10.03
C LYS A 86 4.69 19.63 9.57
N ALA A 87 3.87 18.66 9.98
CA ALA A 87 2.51 18.54 9.47
C ALA A 87 1.58 19.65 9.97
N ASP A 88 1.74 20.07 11.22
CA ASP A 88 0.91 21.15 11.79
C ASP A 88 1.23 22.50 11.13
N ASP A 89 2.52 22.86 11.00
CA ASP A 89 2.94 24.05 10.23
C ASP A 89 2.44 23.96 8.76
N ALA A 90 2.36 22.76 8.18
CA ALA A 90 1.89 22.58 6.80
C ALA A 90 0.37 22.79 6.67
N GLU A 91 -0.40 22.44 7.69
CA GLU A 91 -1.85 22.66 7.75
C GLU A 91 -2.14 24.16 7.65
N ASP A 92 -1.54 24.96 8.54
CA ASP A 92 -1.71 26.41 8.61
C ASP A 92 -1.43 27.08 7.24
N GLU A 93 -0.35 26.69 6.57
CA GLU A 93 0.05 27.26 5.29
C GLU A 93 -0.91 26.87 4.15
N VAL A 94 -1.39 25.62 4.11
CA VAL A 94 -2.34 25.21 3.07
C VAL A 94 -3.73 25.80 3.31
N GLU A 95 -4.15 25.94 4.57
CA GLU A 95 -5.40 26.64 4.90
C GLU A 95 -5.36 28.11 4.46
N GLU A 96 -4.23 28.81 4.68
CA GLU A 96 -4.08 30.18 4.21
C GLU A 96 -4.12 30.25 2.67
N ALA A 97 -3.52 29.28 1.96
CA ALA A 97 -3.63 29.18 0.51
C ALA A 97 -5.08 29.03 0.03
N ILE A 98 -5.87 28.16 0.69
CA ILE A 98 -7.31 27.96 0.39
C ILE A 98 -8.11 29.23 0.70
N LYS A 99 -7.81 29.91 1.81
CA LYS A 99 -8.45 31.17 2.19
C LYS A 99 -8.18 32.29 1.18
N LEU A 100 -6.97 32.36 0.64
CA LEU A 100 -6.59 33.31 -0.40
C LEU A 100 -7.23 32.97 -1.75
N ASN A 101 -7.33 31.68 -2.10
CA ASN A 101 -8.00 31.22 -3.31
C ASN A 101 -8.56 29.80 -3.17
N SER A 102 -9.87 29.71 -2.88
CA SER A 102 -10.56 28.44 -2.66
C SER A 102 -11.01 27.73 -3.95
N ASN A 103 -10.63 28.23 -5.14
CA ASN A 103 -11.06 27.66 -6.43
C ASN A 103 -9.91 26.95 -7.16
N ILE A 104 -8.95 26.41 -6.42
CA ILE A 104 -7.85 25.58 -6.93
C ILE A 104 -7.96 24.20 -6.29
N ALA A 105 -8.14 23.17 -7.13
CA ALA A 105 -8.34 21.79 -6.67
C ALA A 105 -7.12 21.26 -5.92
N GLU A 106 -5.92 21.66 -6.33
CA GLU A 106 -4.65 21.23 -5.75
C GLU A 106 -4.46 21.67 -4.30
N TYR A 107 -5.05 22.79 -3.88
CA TYR A 107 -4.94 23.28 -2.51
C TYR A 107 -5.76 22.40 -1.56
N HIS A 108 -7.03 22.15 -1.91
CA HIS A 108 -7.89 21.21 -1.20
C HIS A 108 -7.31 19.79 -1.17
N TYR A 109 -6.80 19.32 -2.31
CA TYR A 109 -6.10 18.03 -2.35
C TYR A 109 -4.84 18.02 -1.47
N GLY A 110 -4.10 19.14 -1.43
CA GLY A 110 -2.97 19.34 -0.54
C GLY A 110 -3.35 19.23 0.93
N LEU A 111 -4.44 19.86 1.35
CA LEU A 111 -4.91 19.79 2.73
C LEU A 111 -5.36 18.37 3.10
N ALA A 112 -6.05 17.68 2.19
CA ALA A 112 -6.34 16.25 2.36
C ALA A 112 -5.05 15.42 2.54
N ARG A 113 -3.95 15.77 1.85
CA ARG A 113 -2.65 15.10 2.06
C ARG A 113 -2.04 15.42 3.43
N VAL A 114 -2.19 16.63 3.94
CA VAL A 114 -1.76 16.99 5.31
C VAL A 114 -2.49 16.10 6.33
N TYR A 115 -3.82 16.04 6.26
CA TYR A 115 -4.62 15.17 7.12
C TYR A 115 -4.23 13.70 7.00
N MET A 116 -3.96 13.22 5.79
CA MET A 116 -3.48 11.84 5.57
C MET A 116 -2.16 11.56 6.30
N VAL A 117 -1.20 12.49 6.29
CA VAL A 117 0.08 12.34 7.00
C VAL A 117 -0.13 12.35 8.52
N GLN A 118 -0.94 13.28 9.03
CA GLN A 118 -1.28 13.34 10.46
C GLN A 118 -2.01 12.07 10.92
N MET A 119 -2.94 11.54 10.12
CA MET A 119 -3.61 10.28 10.40
C MET A 119 -2.65 9.08 10.42
N ASN A 120 -1.67 9.04 9.51
CA ASN A 120 -0.69 7.95 9.44
C ASN A 120 0.29 7.95 10.62
N ASN A 121 0.67 9.14 11.10
CA ASN A 121 1.60 9.30 12.22
C ASN A 121 0.90 9.43 13.59
N GLY A 122 -0.41 9.67 13.58
CA GLY A 122 -1.21 9.96 14.76
C GLY A 122 -1.83 8.73 15.43
N SER A 123 -2.55 8.99 16.51
CA SER A 123 -3.28 7.98 17.26
C SER A 123 -4.55 7.52 16.52
N MET A 124 -5.19 6.46 17.02
CA MET A 124 -6.53 6.08 16.55
C MET A 124 -7.55 7.22 16.71
N PHE A 125 -7.39 8.06 17.74
CA PHE A 125 -8.25 9.24 17.93
C PHE A 125 -8.05 10.27 16.82
N THR A 126 -6.80 10.58 16.46
CA THR A 126 -6.46 11.48 15.33
C THR A 126 -7.11 11.01 14.03
N LYS A 127 -7.07 9.70 13.76
CA LYS A 127 -7.72 9.09 12.58
C LYS A 127 -9.23 9.30 12.57
N MET A 128 -9.90 9.21 13.72
CA MET A 128 -11.35 9.39 13.79
C MET A 128 -11.76 10.85 13.60
N THR A 129 -10.99 11.79 14.15
CA THR A 129 -11.27 13.22 14.02
C THR A 129 -11.08 13.70 12.59
N LEU A 130 -9.92 13.41 11.98
CA LEU A 130 -9.55 13.97 10.67
C LEU A 130 -10.16 13.22 9.47
N ALA A 131 -10.81 12.06 9.68
CA ALA A 131 -11.40 11.29 8.58
C ALA A 131 -12.48 12.08 7.83
N GLY A 132 -13.29 12.87 8.55
CA GLY A 132 -14.31 13.72 7.95
C GLY A 132 -13.69 14.81 7.09
N ASP A 133 -12.75 15.57 7.66
CA ASP A 133 -12.08 16.68 7.00
C ASP A 133 -11.29 16.21 5.77
N PHE A 134 -10.58 15.08 5.87
CA PHE A 134 -9.94 14.42 4.75
C PHE A 134 -10.89 14.14 3.58
N ARG A 135 -12.07 13.56 3.88
CA ARG A 135 -13.06 13.26 2.85
C ARG A 135 -13.61 14.54 2.23
N ASP A 136 -13.91 15.54 3.06
CA ASP A 136 -14.58 16.76 2.63
C ASP A 136 -13.65 17.61 1.75
N GLU A 137 -12.35 17.64 2.05
CA GLU A 137 -11.33 18.27 1.19
C GLU A 137 -11.16 17.55 -0.15
N LEU A 138 -11.22 16.22 -0.19
CA LEU A 138 -11.22 15.48 -1.46
C LEU A 138 -12.47 15.78 -2.31
N ILE A 139 -13.63 15.94 -1.66
CA ILE A 139 -14.88 16.33 -2.34
C ILE A 139 -14.76 17.76 -2.87
N ALA A 140 -14.19 18.69 -2.09
CA ALA A 140 -13.95 20.06 -2.51
C ALA A 140 -13.03 20.12 -3.74
N ALA A 141 -11.93 19.37 -3.74
CA ALA A 141 -11.05 19.24 -4.89
C ALA A 141 -11.79 18.74 -6.14
N LEU A 142 -12.62 17.69 -6.01
CA LEU A 142 -13.40 17.13 -7.13
C LEU A 142 -14.57 18.00 -7.61
N LYS A 143 -15.02 18.95 -6.78
CA LYS A 143 -16.01 19.95 -7.18
C LYS A 143 -15.39 20.98 -8.13
N ILE A 144 -14.11 21.32 -7.92
CA ILE A 144 -13.35 22.27 -8.73
C ILE A 144 -12.81 21.59 -9.99
N ASP A 145 -12.13 20.45 -9.85
CA ASP A 145 -11.66 19.60 -10.95
C ASP A 145 -12.28 18.19 -10.84
N PRO A 146 -13.39 17.92 -11.55
CA PRO A 146 -14.02 16.61 -11.58
C PRO A 146 -13.13 15.48 -12.12
N ASN A 147 -12.01 15.80 -12.77
CA ASN A 147 -11.07 14.81 -13.30
C ASN A 147 -9.76 14.76 -12.50
N HIS A 148 -9.73 15.32 -11.29
CA HIS A 148 -8.55 15.29 -10.43
C HIS A 148 -8.22 13.87 -9.99
N ARG A 149 -7.39 13.17 -10.79
CA ARG A 149 -7.10 11.73 -10.69
C ARG A 149 -6.74 11.29 -9.27
N LEU A 150 -5.85 12.02 -8.59
CA LEU A 150 -5.38 11.64 -7.25
C LEU A 150 -6.46 11.83 -6.18
N ALA A 151 -7.31 12.84 -6.33
CA ALA A 151 -8.42 13.03 -5.40
C ALA A 151 -9.47 11.92 -5.58
N MET A 152 -9.73 11.51 -6.83
CA MET A 152 -10.59 10.37 -7.15
C MET A 152 -10.07 9.08 -6.50
N ILE A 153 -8.79 8.76 -6.67
CA ILE A 153 -8.17 7.54 -6.12
C ILE A 153 -8.27 7.53 -4.59
N ASN A 154 -7.93 8.64 -3.94
CA ASN A 154 -7.95 8.72 -2.47
C ASN A 154 -9.38 8.70 -1.92
N LEU A 155 -10.34 9.31 -2.62
CA LEU A 155 -11.75 9.28 -2.21
C LEU A 155 -12.39 7.91 -2.41
N ILE A 156 -12.04 7.18 -3.49
CA ILE A 156 -12.38 5.76 -3.63
C ILE A 156 -11.81 4.96 -2.45
N GLY A 157 -10.52 5.20 -2.12
CA GLY A 157 -9.86 4.56 -0.99
C GLY A 157 -10.58 4.83 0.34
N TYR A 158 -11.04 6.05 0.57
CA TYR A 158 -11.84 6.42 1.73
C TYR A 158 -13.14 5.63 1.76
N TYR A 159 -13.94 5.72 0.70
CA TYR A 159 -15.27 5.10 0.65
C TYR A 159 -15.24 3.58 0.70
N THR A 160 -14.14 2.94 0.29
CA THR A 160 -13.98 1.47 0.36
C THR A 160 -13.50 0.96 1.73
N GLN A 161 -12.71 1.74 2.46
CA GLN A 161 -12.06 1.30 3.71
C GLN A 161 -12.73 1.83 4.97
N ALA A 162 -13.33 3.01 4.91
CA ALA A 162 -14.00 3.61 6.04
C ALA A 162 -15.24 2.79 6.43
N PRO A 163 -15.51 2.55 7.73
CA PRO A 163 -16.78 2.01 8.15
C PRO A 163 -17.96 2.89 7.70
N SER A 164 -19.13 2.30 7.45
CA SER A 164 -20.32 3.06 7.03
C SER A 164 -20.72 4.14 8.05
N VAL A 165 -20.46 3.94 9.34
CA VAL A 165 -20.76 4.90 10.41
C VAL A 165 -19.96 6.20 10.31
N VAL A 166 -18.80 6.18 9.65
CA VAL A 166 -17.98 7.37 9.39
C VAL A 166 -18.03 7.79 7.91
N GLY A 167 -19.01 7.28 7.15
CA GLY A 167 -19.28 7.70 5.78
C GLY A 167 -18.60 6.87 4.68
N GLY A 168 -18.13 5.65 4.99
CA GLY A 168 -17.79 4.67 3.95
C GLY A 168 -19.01 4.26 3.13
N ASP A 169 -18.86 4.19 1.81
CA ASP A 169 -19.96 3.95 0.88
C ASP A 169 -19.46 3.36 -0.45
N LEU A 170 -19.64 2.05 -0.62
CA LEU A 170 -19.19 1.33 -1.80
C LEU A 170 -19.88 1.78 -3.09
N ASN A 171 -21.08 2.35 -3.03
CA ASN A 171 -21.78 2.86 -4.22
C ASN A 171 -21.17 4.18 -4.69
N LYS A 172 -20.82 5.07 -3.76
CA LYS A 172 -20.06 6.30 -4.10
C LYS A 172 -18.68 5.97 -4.65
N ALA A 173 -18.00 4.98 -4.05
CA ALA A 173 -16.73 4.48 -4.58
C ALA A 173 -16.89 3.97 -6.02
N LEU A 174 -17.96 3.21 -6.29
CA LEU A 174 -18.26 2.66 -7.61
C LEU A 174 -18.46 3.76 -8.66
N GLU A 175 -19.19 4.82 -8.33
CA GLU A 175 -19.41 5.96 -9.23
C GLU A 175 -18.08 6.63 -9.62
N ILE A 176 -17.23 6.91 -8.64
CA ILE A 176 -15.94 7.56 -8.87
C ILE A 176 -15.00 6.63 -9.64
N ALA A 177 -14.97 5.34 -9.33
CA ALA A 177 -14.15 4.35 -10.04
C ALA A 177 -14.55 4.22 -11.51
N ASN A 178 -15.86 4.27 -11.83
CA ASN A 178 -16.33 4.27 -13.22
C ASN A 178 -15.93 5.53 -13.99
N ARG A 179 -15.89 6.69 -13.32
CA ARG A 179 -15.33 7.92 -13.92
C ARG A 179 -13.83 7.79 -14.16
N LEU A 180 -13.10 7.19 -13.22
CA LEU A 180 -11.64 7.02 -13.28
C LEU A 180 -11.21 6.15 -14.47
N LEU A 181 -12.06 5.26 -14.97
CA LEU A 181 -11.76 4.41 -16.15
C LEU A 181 -11.27 5.20 -17.36
N LYS A 182 -11.74 6.44 -17.55
CA LYS A 182 -11.35 7.29 -18.68
C LYS A 182 -9.98 7.96 -18.52
N LEU A 183 -9.47 8.04 -17.29
CA LEU A 183 -8.25 8.77 -16.93
C LEU A 183 -7.11 7.82 -16.58
N ASP A 184 -7.42 6.74 -15.88
CA ASP A 184 -6.49 5.71 -15.47
C ASP A 184 -7.22 4.36 -15.39
N GLU A 185 -7.27 3.69 -16.54
CA GLU A 185 -7.99 2.43 -16.69
C GLU A 185 -7.45 1.36 -15.72
N LYS A 186 -6.13 1.25 -15.57
CA LYS A 186 -5.52 0.26 -14.69
C LYS A 186 -5.96 0.50 -13.24
N GLN A 187 -5.79 1.72 -12.71
CA GLN A 187 -6.14 2.02 -11.33
C GLN A 187 -7.65 1.93 -11.08
N ALA A 188 -8.47 2.33 -12.04
CA ALA A 188 -9.91 2.18 -11.97
C ALA A 188 -10.32 0.71 -11.85
N ARG A 189 -9.75 -0.18 -12.68
CA ARG A 189 -10.05 -1.63 -12.61
C ARG A 189 -9.63 -2.24 -11.28
N ILE A 190 -8.46 -1.87 -10.76
CA ILE A 190 -8.01 -2.30 -9.42
C ILE A 190 -9.05 -1.92 -8.36
N SER A 191 -9.52 -0.66 -8.44
CA SER A 191 -10.53 -0.14 -7.53
C SER A 191 -11.86 -0.88 -7.67
N LEU A 192 -12.31 -1.14 -8.90
CA LEU A 192 -13.56 -1.87 -9.15
C LEU A 192 -13.50 -3.32 -8.63
N VAL A 193 -12.36 -4.02 -8.75
CA VAL A 193 -12.18 -5.35 -8.16
C VAL A 193 -12.39 -5.30 -6.65
N GLN A 194 -11.80 -4.31 -5.97
CA GLN A 194 -11.94 -4.13 -4.52
C GLN A 194 -13.38 -3.79 -4.12
N ILE A 195 -14.02 -2.87 -4.85
CA ILE A 195 -15.40 -2.43 -4.61
C ILE A 195 -16.37 -3.60 -4.78
N TYR A 196 -16.31 -4.33 -5.89
CA TYR A 196 -17.19 -5.47 -6.14
C TYR A 196 -16.95 -6.61 -5.14
N SER A 197 -15.69 -6.84 -4.73
CA SER A 197 -15.38 -7.78 -3.65
C SER A 197 -16.04 -7.35 -2.32
N GLY A 198 -16.01 -6.06 -1.99
CA GLY A 198 -16.69 -5.50 -0.81
C GLY A 198 -18.21 -5.62 -0.87
N LEU A 199 -18.78 -5.45 -2.07
CA LEU A 199 -20.20 -5.68 -2.37
C LEU A 199 -20.58 -7.16 -2.41
N LYS A 200 -19.60 -8.07 -2.30
CA LYS A 200 -19.77 -9.53 -2.47
C LYS A 200 -20.30 -9.92 -3.86
N ASP A 201 -20.09 -9.07 -4.86
CA ASP A 201 -20.38 -9.36 -6.27
C ASP A 201 -19.13 -9.98 -6.93
N ASP A 202 -18.87 -11.23 -6.54
CA ASP A 202 -17.71 -12.00 -6.98
C ASP A 202 -17.62 -12.12 -8.50
N LYS A 203 -18.78 -12.15 -9.19
CA LYS A 203 -18.83 -12.27 -10.64
C LYS A 203 -18.24 -11.03 -11.28
N LYS A 204 -18.69 -9.83 -10.90
CA LYS A 204 -18.15 -8.59 -11.44
C LYS A 204 -16.71 -8.35 -11.01
N ALA A 205 -16.34 -8.74 -9.79
CA ALA A 205 -14.95 -8.66 -9.35
C ALA A 205 -14.04 -9.47 -10.31
N LEU A 206 -14.42 -10.70 -10.65
CA LEU A 206 -13.66 -11.54 -11.59
C LEU A 206 -13.65 -10.97 -13.01
N GLU A 207 -14.78 -10.44 -13.49
CA GLU A 207 -14.84 -9.77 -14.80
C GLU A 207 -13.86 -8.59 -14.89
N GLU A 208 -13.69 -7.82 -13.82
CA GLU A 208 -12.71 -6.73 -13.78
C GLU A 208 -11.27 -7.22 -13.66
N VAL A 209 -11.02 -8.35 -12.97
CA VAL A 209 -9.71 -9.01 -12.98
C VAL A 209 -9.35 -9.49 -14.38
N ASP A 210 -10.28 -10.10 -15.13
CA ASP A 210 -10.03 -10.56 -16.50
C ASP A 210 -9.69 -9.39 -17.44
N LYS A 211 -10.32 -8.23 -17.23
CA LYS A 211 -9.97 -7.00 -17.96
C LYS A 211 -8.60 -6.47 -17.53
N LEU A 212 -8.28 -6.52 -16.23
CA LEU A 212 -6.97 -6.10 -15.72
C LEU A 212 -5.83 -6.99 -16.22
N ILE A 213 -6.04 -8.30 -16.36
CA ILE A 213 -5.08 -9.24 -16.94
C ILE A 213 -4.68 -8.83 -18.38
N LYS A 214 -5.60 -8.23 -19.14
CA LYS A 214 -5.30 -7.75 -20.51
C LYS A 214 -4.44 -6.49 -20.53
N ILE A 215 -4.42 -5.72 -19.43
CA ILE A 215 -3.64 -4.47 -19.29
C ILE A 215 -2.29 -4.75 -18.64
N ASP A 216 -2.31 -5.49 -17.54
CA ASP A 216 -1.14 -5.91 -16.77
C ASP A 216 -1.36 -7.35 -16.32
N GLU A 217 -0.89 -8.29 -17.13
CA GLU A 217 -1.13 -9.71 -16.90
C GLU A 217 -0.55 -10.20 -15.57
N TYR A 218 0.68 -9.79 -15.25
CA TYR A 218 1.30 -10.22 -13.99
C TYR A 218 0.45 -9.74 -12.80
N PHE A 219 0.15 -8.45 -12.76
CA PHE A 219 -0.59 -7.88 -11.64
C PHE A 219 -2.04 -8.40 -11.58
N GLY A 220 -2.72 -8.52 -12.72
CA GLY A 220 -4.06 -9.09 -12.81
C GLY A 220 -4.11 -10.54 -12.31
N ARG A 221 -3.12 -11.37 -12.65
CA ARG A 221 -3.05 -12.75 -12.14
C ARG A 221 -2.76 -12.82 -10.64
N ILE A 222 -1.94 -11.92 -10.10
CA ILE A 222 -1.74 -11.82 -8.65
C ILE A 222 -3.06 -11.49 -7.94
N MET A 223 -3.86 -10.56 -8.46
CA MET A 223 -5.19 -10.28 -7.91
C MET A 223 -6.15 -11.47 -8.04
N MET A 224 -6.11 -12.18 -9.17
CA MET A 224 -6.87 -13.42 -9.36
C MET A 224 -6.54 -14.45 -8.28
N ILE A 225 -5.25 -14.69 -8.03
CA ILE A 225 -4.76 -15.59 -6.99
C ILE A 225 -5.34 -15.22 -5.62
N GLN A 226 -5.31 -13.94 -5.25
CA GLN A 226 -5.86 -13.48 -3.97
C GLN A 226 -7.36 -13.77 -3.85
N GLY A 227 -8.13 -13.53 -4.91
CA GLY A 227 -9.56 -13.85 -4.96
C GLY A 227 -9.83 -15.36 -4.81
N LEU A 228 -9.10 -16.17 -5.57
CA LEU A 228 -9.23 -17.64 -5.55
C LEU A 228 -8.82 -18.25 -4.20
N LYS A 229 -7.78 -17.71 -3.54
CA LYS A 229 -7.36 -18.12 -2.19
C LYS A 229 -8.48 -17.91 -1.17
N LYS A 230 -9.16 -16.77 -1.21
CA LYS A 230 -10.30 -16.48 -0.30
C LYS A 230 -11.47 -17.45 -0.48
N LYS A 231 -11.64 -17.96 -1.70
CA LYS A 231 -12.67 -18.96 -2.03
C LYS A 231 -12.24 -20.40 -1.76
N GLY A 232 -10.97 -20.64 -1.40
CA GLY A 232 -10.43 -21.98 -1.22
C GLY A 232 -10.25 -22.77 -2.53
N GLU A 233 -10.19 -22.08 -3.68
CA GLU A 233 -10.06 -22.70 -5.00
C GLU A 233 -8.59 -23.06 -5.32
N SER A 234 -7.98 -23.91 -4.48
CA SER A 234 -6.54 -24.22 -4.52
C SER A 234 -6.03 -24.69 -5.89
N ALA A 235 -6.80 -25.49 -6.62
CA ALA A 235 -6.39 -25.96 -7.95
C ALA A 235 -6.21 -24.80 -8.93
N LYS A 236 -7.13 -23.83 -8.91
CA LYS A 236 -7.05 -22.64 -9.78
C LYS A 236 -5.98 -21.66 -9.32
N VAL A 237 -5.74 -21.55 -8.01
CA VAL A 237 -4.61 -20.77 -7.49
C VAL A 237 -3.29 -21.30 -8.06
N GLU A 238 -3.08 -22.60 -8.00
CA GLU A 238 -1.87 -23.22 -8.54
C GLU A 238 -1.74 -23.05 -10.05
N GLU A 239 -2.84 -23.17 -10.80
CA GLU A 239 -2.87 -22.88 -12.23
C GLU A 239 -2.36 -21.46 -12.52
N GLN A 240 -2.83 -20.46 -11.78
CA GLN A 240 -2.36 -19.08 -11.97
C GLN A 240 -0.87 -18.92 -11.64
N TYR A 241 -0.35 -19.57 -10.59
CA TYR A 241 1.08 -19.56 -10.33
C TYR A 241 1.90 -20.20 -11.45
N LYS A 242 1.43 -21.32 -12.01
CA LYS A 242 2.11 -21.99 -13.13
C LYS A 242 2.14 -21.10 -14.38
N LEU A 243 1.07 -20.37 -14.65
CA LEU A 243 1.02 -19.39 -15.76
C LEU A 243 2.02 -18.24 -15.53
N ILE A 244 2.07 -17.70 -14.30
CA ILE A 244 3.06 -16.68 -13.94
C ILE A 244 4.48 -17.23 -14.07
N GLU A 245 4.77 -18.40 -13.52
CA GLU A 245 6.08 -19.04 -13.55
C GLU A 245 6.56 -19.30 -14.99
N THR A 246 5.67 -19.76 -15.86
CA THR A 246 6.00 -20.03 -17.27
C THR A 246 6.45 -18.78 -18.00
N LYS A 247 5.78 -17.64 -17.76
CA LYS A 247 6.02 -16.39 -18.49
C LYS A 247 7.08 -15.49 -17.85
N TYR A 248 7.13 -15.45 -16.52
CA TYR A 248 7.94 -14.49 -15.75
C TYR A 248 8.99 -15.16 -14.85
N GLY A 249 8.99 -16.50 -14.73
CA GLY A 249 9.76 -17.22 -13.71
C GLY A 249 11.28 -17.15 -13.83
N ASN A 250 11.82 -16.62 -14.94
CA ASN A 250 13.27 -16.38 -15.11
C ASN A 250 13.65 -14.89 -15.02
N ASN A 251 12.68 -13.99 -14.84
CA ASN A 251 12.94 -12.57 -14.74
C ASN A 251 13.12 -12.17 -13.26
N PRO A 252 14.28 -11.59 -12.88
CA PRO A 252 14.54 -11.14 -11.53
C PRO A 252 13.55 -10.13 -10.98
N ASP A 253 12.84 -9.35 -11.80
CA ASP A 253 11.87 -8.36 -11.35
C ASP A 253 10.60 -9.00 -10.74
N TYR A 254 10.35 -10.27 -11.06
CA TYR A 254 9.13 -10.99 -10.65
C TYR A 254 9.41 -12.07 -9.60
N PHE A 255 10.59 -12.11 -8.98
CA PHE A 255 10.94 -13.14 -7.99
C PHE A 255 9.95 -13.25 -6.81
N ALA A 256 9.24 -12.17 -6.48
CA ALA A 256 8.36 -12.09 -5.32
C ALA A 256 7.20 -13.11 -5.34
N PHE A 257 6.69 -13.51 -6.52
CA PHE A 257 5.59 -14.48 -6.56
C PHE A 257 6.02 -15.89 -6.11
N PHE A 258 7.31 -16.24 -6.25
CA PHE A 258 7.82 -17.54 -5.78
C PHE A 258 7.70 -17.70 -4.27
N ASN A 259 7.80 -16.60 -3.52
CA ASN A 259 7.55 -16.62 -2.08
C ASN A 259 6.11 -17.05 -1.78
N ASP A 260 5.16 -16.33 -2.38
CA ASP A 260 3.73 -16.56 -2.17
C ASP A 260 3.31 -17.95 -2.66
N TYR A 261 3.91 -18.44 -3.76
CA TYR A 261 3.72 -19.79 -4.25
C TYR A 261 4.31 -20.84 -3.30
N GLY A 262 5.52 -20.61 -2.79
CA GLY A 262 6.16 -21.47 -1.79
C GLY A 262 5.30 -21.62 -0.53
N TYR A 263 4.85 -20.51 0.07
CA TYR A 263 3.97 -20.55 1.24
C TYR A 263 2.61 -21.19 0.95
N PHE A 264 2.05 -20.97 -0.23
CA PHE A 264 0.82 -21.64 -0.66
C PHE A 264 1.00 -23.18 -0.69
N LEU A 265 2.14 -23.67 -1.19
CA LEU A 265 2.48 -25.10 -1.18
C LEU A 265 2.76 -25.63 0.23
N LEU A 266 3.44 -24.86 1.08
CA LEU A 266 3.66 -25.21 2.49
C LEU A 266 2.33 -25.38 3.25
N GLY A 267 1.34 -24.53 2.96
CA GLY A 267 -0.01 -24.62 3.52
C GLY A 267 -0.75 -25.90 3.11
N GLN A 268 -0.39 -26.49 1.98
CA GLN A 268 -0.88 -27.79 1.51
C GLN A 268 0.00 -28.97 1.94
N ASN A 269 1.00 -28.74 2.79
CA ASN A 269 1.99 -29.73 3.21
C ASN A 269 2.84 -30.32 2.05
N ARG A 270 2.92 -29.62 0.91
CA ARG A 270 3.75 -29.98 -0.25
C ARG A 270 5.14 -29.35 -0.11
N VAL A 271 5.86 -29.79 0.92
CA VAL A 271 7.09 -29.14 1.39
C VAL A 271 8.22 -29.19 0.36
N ASP A 272 8.37 -30.29 -0.36
CA ASP A 272 9.42 -30.44 -1.39
C ASP A 272 9.25 -29.46 -2.55
N GLU A 273 8.02 -29.31 -3.03
CA GLU A 273 7.70 -28.38 -4.11
C GLU A 273 7.85 -26.93 -3.64
N ALA A 274 7.49 -26.63 -2.39
CA ALA A 274 7.73 -25.31 -1.81
C ALA A 274 9.22 -24.95 -1.79
N ILE A 275 10.08 -25.89 -1.38
CA ILE A 275 11.54 -25.71 -1.39
C ILE A 275 12.04 -25.42 -2.81
N GLU A 276 11.51 -26.11 -3.83
CA GLU A 276 11.86 -25.81 -5.23
C GLU A 276 11.56 -24.36 -5.59
N LYS A 277 10.36 -23.86 -5.27
CA LYS A 277 9.96 -22.48 -5.59
C LYS A 277 10.78 -21.45 -4.83
N LEU A 278 11.03 -21.69 -3.55
CA LEU A 278 11.81 -20.78 -2.71
C LEU A 278 13.31 -20.77 -3.09
N ARG A 279 13.85 -21.89 -3.59
CA ARG A 279 15.19 -21.91 -4.21
C ARG A 279 15.25 -21.06 -5.47
N LYS A 280 14.21 -21.07 -6.31
CA LYS A 280 14.13 -20.16 -7.47
C LYS A 280 14.09 -18.69 -7.04
N GLN A 281 13.37 -18.37 -5.97
CA GLN A 281 13.36 -17.03 -5.39
C GLN A 281 14.77 -16.58 -4.97
N VAL A 282 15.50 -17.42 -4.24
CA VAL A 282 16.89 -17.12 -3.81
C VAL A 282 17.82 -16.99 -5.01
N ALA A 283 17.68 -17.84 -6.04
CA ALA A 283 18.49 -17.76 -7.25
C ALA A 283 18.29 -16.43 -8.01
N LEU A 284 17.06 -15.92 -8.06
CA LEU A 284 16.74 -14.65 -8.72
C LEU A 284 17.08 -13.42 -7.86
N ALA A 285 17.00 -13.54 -6.54
CA ALA A 285 17.24 -12.45 -5.60
C ALA A 285 18.19 -12.87 -4.46
N PRO A 286 19.47 -13.17 -4.75
CA PRO A 286 20.43 -13.72 -3.77
C PRO A 286 20.86 -12.73 -2.67
N LYS A 287 20.45 -11.46 -2.79
CA LYS A 287 20.68 -10.42 -1.77
C LYS A 287 19.42 -10.10 -0.96
N SER A 288 18.34 -10.84 -1.17
CA SER A 288 17.10 -10.65 -0.42
C SER A 288 17.14 -11.48 0.86
N ALA A 289 17.28 -10.80 2.01
CA ALA A 289 17.20 -11.45 3.32
C ALA A 289 15.89 -12.25 3.48
N ASN A 290 14.76 -11.69 3.00
CA ASN A 290 13.46 -12.35 3.05
C ASN A 290 13.42 -13.65 2.22
N ALA A 291 14.13 -13.72 1.08
CA ALA A 291 14.15 -14.93 0.27
C ALA A 291 14.87 -16.08 1.00
N HIS A 292 15.99 -15.77 1.66
CA HIS A 292 16.73 -16.72 2.49
C HIS A 292 15.91 -17.15 3.73
N ASP A 293 15.24 -16.22 4.41
CA ASP A 293 14.35 -16.52 5.54
C ASP A 293 13.24 -17.51 5.15
N SER A 294 12.54 -17.26 4.04
CA SER A 294 11.46 -18.14 3.57
C SER A 294 11.95 -19.53 3.15
N LEU A 295 13.11 -19.63 2.46
CA LEU A 295 13.72 -20.92 2.16
C LEU A 295 14.14 -21.67 3.44
N GLY A 296 14.70 -20.95 4.41
CA GLY A 296 15.03 -21.47 5.74
C GLY A 296 13.82 -22.08 6.45
N GLU A 297 12.66 -21.43 6.38
CA GLU A 297 11.40 -21.93 6.95
C GLU A 297 10.94 -23.23 6.30
N ALA A 298 10.96 -23.30 4.97
CA ALA A 298 10.57 -24.51 4.25
C ALA A 298 11.51 -25.69 4.54
N LEU A 299 12.81 -25.44 4.62
CA LEU A 299 13.81 -26.44 5.00
C LEU A 299 13.63 -26.92 6.44
N LEU A 300 13.33 -26.00 7.37
CA LEU A 300 13.04 -26.34 8.76
C LEU A 300 11.83 -27.25 8.85
N LYS A 301 10.75 -26.94 8.12
CA LYS A 301 9.53 -27.76 8.07
C LYS A 301 9.79 -29.16 7.53
N LYS A 302 10.75 -29.32 6.61
CA LYS A 302 11.21 -30.63 6.11
C LYS A 302 12.09 -31.39 7.11
N GLY A 303 12.61 -30.73 8.13
CA GLY A 303 13.58 -31.29 9.09
C GLY A 303 15.04 -31.21 8.63
N LEU A 304 15.33 -30.44 7.58
CA LEU A 304 16.68 -30.20 7.08
C LEU A 304 17.34 -29.08 7.91
N LEU A 305 17.65 -29.40 9.17
CA LEU A 305 18.09 -28.43 10.17
C LEU A 305 19.38 -27.70 9.78
N LYS A 306 20.36 -28.40 9.20
CA LYS A 306 21.66 -27.81 8.84
C LYS A 306 21.52 -26.82 7.67
N GLU A 307 20.77 -27.20 6.65
CA GLU A 307 20.48 -26.37 5.49
C GLU A 307 19.63 -25.17 5.89
N SER A 308 18.59 -25.39 6.71
CA SER A 308 17.76 -24.32 7.26
C SER A 308 18.59 -23.29 8.06
N LEU A 309 19.48 -23.77 8.93
CA LEU A 309 20.36 -22.91 9.71
C LEU A 309 21.28 -22.06 8.83
N ALA A 310 21.79 -22.62 7.72
CA ALA A 310 22.62 -21.89 6.77
C ALA A 310 21.85 -20.74 6.11
N GLU A 311 20.60 -20.99 5.69
CA GLU A 311 19.75 -19.97 5.08
C GLU A 311 19.37 -18.86 6.06
N TYR A 312 18.96 -19.20 7.29
CA TYR A 312 18.67 -18.16 8.29
C TYR A 312 19.90 -17.34 8.69
N LYS A 313 21.08 -17.96 8.79
CA LYS A 313 22.34 -17.21 8.96
C LYS A 313 22.58 -16.25 7.81
N LYS A 314 22.32 -16.69 6.56
CA LYS A 314 22.45 -15.82 5.40
C LYS A 314 21.47 -14.65 5.42
N ALA A 315 20.23 -14.89 5.86
CA ALA A 315 19.24 -13.83 6.06
C ALA A 315 19.73 -12.78 7.08
N LEU A 316 20.34 -13.22 8.20
CA LEU A 316 20.93 -12.32 9.21
C LEU A 316 22.19 -11.59 8.74
N GLU A 317 23.01 -12.21 7.88
CA GLU A 317 24.13 -11.50 7.24
C GLU A 317 23.65 -10.33 6.38
N LEU A 318 22.53 -10.52 5.65
CA LEU A 318 21.94 -9.51 4.78
C LEU A 318 21.10 -8.49 5.55
N ASN A 319 20.45 -8.91 6.63
CA ASN A 319 19.70 -8.04 7.54
C ASN A 319 19.90 -8.47 9.01
N PRO A 320 20.88 -7.88 9.71
CA PRO A 320 21.19 -8.21 11.10
C PRO A 320 20.04 -7.96 12.10
N SER A 321 19.04 -7.15 11.72
CA SER A 321 17.90 -6.81 12.58
C SER A 321 16.70 -7.75 12.43
N MET A 322 16.80 -8.76 11.55
CA MET A 322 15.71 -9.68 11.24
C MET A 322 15.43 -10.64 12.41
N LYS A 323 14.48 -10.25 13.27
CA LYS A 323 14.12 -11.00 14.47
C LYS A 323 13.66 -12.44 14.18
N SER A 324 12.87 -12.66 13.12
CA SER A 324 12.40 -14.00 12.72
C SER A 324 13.55 -14.97 12.52
N ALA A 325 14.54 -14.57 11.72
CA ALA A 325 15.72 -15.38 11.45
C ALA A 325 16.56 -15.62 12.71
N LYS A 326 16.69 -14.61 13.59
CA LYS A 326 17.40 -14.76 14.87
C LYS A 326 16.76 -15.82 15.77
N ASP A 327 15.45 -15.71 15.99
CA ASP A 327 14.69 -16.65 16.82
C ASP A 327 14.80 -18.08 16.26
N LYS A 328 14.80 -18.23 14.93
CA LYS A 328 14.94 -19.54 14.27
C LYS A 328 16.34 -20.13 14.33
N VAL A 329 17.38 -19.30 14.26
CA VAL A 329 18.78 -19.74 14.45
C VAL A 329 18.97 -20.32 15.84
N GLU A 330 18.48 -19.64 16.88
CA GLU A 330 18.54 -20.11 18.27
C GLU A 330 17.78 -21.45 18.41
N GLU A 331 16.53 -21.52 17.92
CA GLU A 331 15.71 -22.74 17.96
C GLU A 331 16.40 -23.96 17.30
N ILE A 332 17.07 -23.75 16.16
CA ILE A 332 17.72 -24.84 15.42
C ILE A 332 19.02 -25.26 16.11
N GLN A 333 19.77 -24.32 16.68
CA GLN A 333 21.00 -24.62 17.41
C GLN A 333 20.73 -25.47 18.64
N ASP A 334 19.67 -25.16 19.39
CA ASP A 334 19.25 -25.94 20.56
C ASP A 334 18.87 -27.38 20.18
N LYS A 335 18.32 -27.60 18.99
CA LYS A 335 17.97 -28.94 18.48
C LYS A 335 19.16 -29.75 17.95
N LEU A 336 20.29 -29.09 17.66
CA LEU A 336 21.50 -29.72 17.11
C LEU A 336 22.54 -30.07 18.19
N ASN A 337 22.39 -29.51 19.39
CA ASN A 337 23.21 -29.79 20.57
C ASN A 337 22.66 -30.99 21.37
#